data_AF-A0A366EE27-F1
#
_entry.id   AF-A0A366EE27-F1
#
_cell.length_a   1.000
_cell.length_b   1.000
_cell.length_c   1.000
_cell.angle_alpha   90.00
_cell.angle_beta   90.00
_cell.angle_gamma   90.00
#
_symmetry.space_group_name_H-M   'P 1'
#
loop_
_entity.id
_entity.type
_entity.pdbx_description
1 polymer ?
#
loop_
_entity_poly.entity_id
_entity_poly.type
_entity_poly.pdbx_seq_one_letter_code
_entity_poly.pdbx_strand_id
1 'polypeptide(L)' 'MPKISLVDTGSVIIRVFGKEYADEDVYIKIRAELLNLTHVAGDSFILVMSFHFAEIPFKEEGFPYRKKR' A
#
# COMPACT_ATOMS: atom_id res chain seq x y z
N MET A 1 -10.16 0.82 -16.60
CA MET A 1 -10.67 0.28 -15.31
C MET A 1 -9.51 0.16 -14.32
N PRO A 2 -9.52 0.92 -13.21
CA PRO A 2 -8.42 0.86 -12.27
C PRO A 2 -8.39 -0.50 -11.56
N LYS A 3 -7.27 -1.21 -11.68
CA LYS A 3 -7.03 -2.47 -10.98
C LYS A 3 -6.61 -2.16 -9.55
N ILE A 4 -7.48 -2.46 -8.58
CA ILE A 4 -7.13 -2.46 -7.17
C ILE A 4 -6.48 -3.82 -6.86
N SER A 5 -5.20 -3.82 -6.50
CA SER A 5 -4.51 -5.00 -5.97
C SER A 5 -4.27 -4.81 -4.47
N LEU A 6 -4.70 -5.81 -3.69
CA LEU A 6 -4.44 -5.89 -2.26
C LEU A 6 -3.33 -6.91 -2.03
N VAL A 7 -2.29 -6.50 -1.31
CA VAL A 7 -1.26 -7.40 -0.79
C VAL A 7 -1.23 -7.23 0.72
N ASP A 8 -1.55 -8.30 1.44
CA ASP A 8 -1.61 -8.36 2.91
C ASP A 8 -0.66 -9.45 3.42
N THR A 9 0.28 -9.07 4.28
CA THR A 9 1.22 -9.98 4.93
C THR A 9 1.06 -10.05 6.46
N GLY A 10 -0.05 -9.54 7.01
CA GLY A 10 -0.37 -9.61 8.45
C GLY A 10 0.24 -8.48 9.31
N SER A 11 1.23 -7.75 8.82
CA SER A 11 1.79 -6.54 9.48
C SER A 11 2.03 -5.37 8.52
N VAL A 12 2.00 -5.62 7.22
CA VAL A 12 2.13 -4.62 6.17
C VAL A 12 0.99 -4.78 5.18
N ILE A 13 0.30 -3.68 4.90
CA ILE A 13 -0.76 -3.59 3.90
C ILE A 13 -0.27 -2.65 2.80
N ILE A 14 -0.32 -3.13 1.56
CA ILE A 14 -0.10 -2.28 0.37
C ILE A 14 -1.39 -2.24 -0.43
N ARG A 15 -1.86 -1.03 -0.72
CA ARG A 15 -2.97 -0.78 -1.64
C ARG A 15 -2.55 0.15 -2.76
N VAL A 16 -2.96 -0.22 -3.96
CA VAL A 16 -2.78 0.61 -5.16
C VAL A 16 -4.16 0.99 -5.67
N PHE A 17 -4.33 2.28 -5.93
CA PHE A 17 -5.53 2.82 -6.55
C PHE A 17 -5.12 3.49 -7.85
N GLY A 18 -5.76 3.10 -8.95
CA GLY A 18 -5.78 3.93 -10.16
C GLY A 18 -7.02 4.82 -10.11
N LYS A 19 -6.91 6.06 -10.57
CA LYS A 19 -8.06 6.95 -10.80
C LYS A 19 -7.79 7.79 -12.05
N GLU A 20 -8.83 8.05 -12.82
CA GLU A 20 -8.76 8.99 -13.93
C GLU A 20 -8.98 10.41 -13.39
N TYR A 21 -8.07 11.33 -13.72
CA TYR A 21 -8.14 12.74 -13.34
C TYR A 21 -7.82 13.60 -14.56
N ALA A 22 -8.77 14.43 -14.98
CA ALA A 22 -8.66 15.25 -16.18
C ALA A 22 -8.26 14.44 -17.43
N ASP A 23 -8.95 13.30 -17.66
CA ASP A 23 -8.75 12.36 -18.77
C ASP A 23 -7.38 11.65 -18.79
N GLU A 24 -6.60 11.78 -17.72
CA GLU A 24 -5.31 11.12 -17.53
C GLU A 24 -5.38 10.09 -16.40
N ASP A 25 -4.72 8.94 -16.58
CA ASP A 25 -4.62 7.91 -15.55
C ASP A 25 -3.55 8.29 -14.52
N VAL A 26 -3.94 8.40 -13.25
CA VAL A 26 -3.03 8.59 -12.12
C VAL A 26 -3.07 7.41 -11.15
N TYR A 27 -1.91 7.11 -10.59
CA TYR A 27 -1.68 5.94 -9.73
C TYR A 27 -1.18 6.38 -8.37
N ILE A 28 -1.84 5.92 -7.32
CA ILE A 28 -1.40 6.13 -5.94
C ILE A 28 -1.11 4.77 -5.31
N LYS A 29 0.10 4.59 -4.81
CA LYS A 29 0.51 3.42 -4.01
C LYS A 29 0.64 3.85 -2.55
N ILE A 30 -0.16 3.24 -1.68
CA ILE A 30 -0.11 3.47 -0.23
C ILE A 30 0.46 2.21 0.43
N ARG A 31 1.46 2.40 1.30
CA ARG A 31 1.97 1.38 2.21
C ARG A 31 1.61 1.79 3.62
N ALA A 32 1.03 0.87 4.38
CA ALA A 32 0.83 1.00 5.81
C ALA A 32 1.48 -0.19 6.51
N GLU A 33 2.25 0.06 7.55
CA GLU A 33 2.89 -0.96 8.37
C GLU A 33 2.55 -0.71 9.84
N LEU A 34 2.14 -1.78 10.52
CA LEU A 34 1.95 -1.78 11.96
C LEU A 34 3.24 -2.25 12.61
N LEU A 35 3.95 -1.34 13.28
CA LEU A 35 5.10 -1.70 14.08
C LEU A 35 4.61 -2.24 15.43
N ASN A 36 5.24 -3.32 15.90
CA ASN A 36 4.80 -4.25 16.93
C ASN A 36 4.06 -3.65 18.15
N LEU A 37 3.10 -4.42 18.67
CA LEU A 37 2.18 -4.15 19.78
C LEU A 37 2.77 -4.47 21.17
N THR A 38 4.10 -4.55 21.29
CA THR A 38 4.82 -5.11 22.45
C THR A 38 5.87 -4.10 22.92
N HIS A 39 5.92 -3.57 24.14
CA HIS A 39 5.27 -3.81 25.43
C HIS A 39 5.29 -2.50 26.26
N VAL A 40 4.64 -2.53 27.43
CA VAL A 40 4.67 -1.60 28.59
C VAL A 40 3.45 -0.67 28.68
N ALA A 41 2.37 -1.19 29.27
CA ALA A 41 1.22 -0.44 29.82
C ALA A 41 0.36 0.38 28.84
N GLY A 42 -0.60 -0.27 28.17
CA GLY A 42 -1.78 0.36 27.57
C GLY A 42 -1.73 0.55 26.05
N ASP A 43 -2.53 -0.22 25.32
CA ASP A 43 -3.15 -0.05 23.98
C ASP A 43 -2.59 0.94 22.94
N SER A 44 -1.29 1.26 22.94
CA SER A 44 -0.68 2.13 21.92
C SER A 44 -0.15 1.32 20.75
N PHE A 45 -0.51 1.71 19.53
CA PHE A 45 0.00 1.15 18.28
C PHE A 45 0.69 2.24 17.45
N ILE A 46 1.77 1.86 16.75
CA ILE A 46 2.47 2.75 15.82
C ILE A 46 2.17 2.30 14.40
N LEU A 47 1.55 3.20 13.62
CA LEU A 47 1.31 3.01 12.20
C LEU A 47 2.30 3.87 11.40
N VAL A 48 3.09 3.23 10.55
CA VAL A 48 3.96 3.92 9.59
C VAL A 48 3.30 3.89 8.22
N MET A 49 3.02 5.07 7.66
CA MET A 49 2.38 5.22 6.35
C MET A 49 3.31 5.93 5.37
N SER A 50 3.32 5.47 4.12
CA SER A 50 3.90 6.18 2.99
C SER A 50 2.99 6.13 1.77
N PHE A 51 3.04 7.16 0.93
CA PHE A 51 2.33 7.19 -0.34
C PHE A 51 3.27 7.58 -1.49
N HIS A 52 2.96 7.09 -2.68
CA HIS A 52 3.63 7.43 -3.92
C HIS A 52 2.60 7.79 -4.98
N PHE A 53 2.83 8.89 -5.68
CA PHE A 53 2.08 9.30 -6.86
C PHE A 53 2.87 8.93 -8.13
N ALA A 54 2.17 8.51 -9.17
CA ALA A 54 2.74 8.29 -10.50
C ALA A 54 1.70 8.56 -11.59
N GLU A 55 2.15 9.12 -12.71
CA GLU A 55 1.37 9.27 -13.95
C GLU A 55 1.50 8.04 -14.86
N ILE A 56 2.42 7.13 -14.52
CA ILE A 56 2.62 5.85 -15.21
C ILE A 56 2.21 4.68 -14.31
N PRO A 57 1.69 3.58 -14.88
CA PRO A 57 1.31 2.41 -14.09
C PRO A 57 2.50 1.81 -13.34
N PHE A 58 2.30 1.46 -12.07
CA PHE A 58 3.31 0.71 -11.32
C PHE A 58 3.47 -0.70 -11.89
N LYS A 59 4.72 -1.10 -12.13
CA LYS A 59 5.05 -2.48 -12.52
C LYS A 59 4.80 -3.46 -11.39
N GLU A 60 4.38 -4.69 -11.72
CA GLU A 60 4.10 -5.73 -10.72
C GLU A 60 5.36 -6.10 -9.91
N GLU A 61 6.54 -6.04 -10.52
CA GLU A 61 7.82 -6.31 -9.84
C GLU A 61 8.18 -5.25 -8.79
N GLY A 62 7.55 -4.07 -8.84
CA GLY A 62 7.70 -3.01 -7.85
C GLY A 62 6.97 -3.28 -6.53
N PHE A 63 6.33 -4.44 -6.38
CA PHE A 63 5.59 -4.86 -5.19
C PHE A 63 6.30 -6.02 -4.49
N PRO A 64 7.18 -5.74 -3.50
CA PRO A 64 8.09 -6.73 -2.93
C PRO A 64 7.43 -7.88 -2.15
N TYR A 65 6.12 -7.81 -1.88
CA TYR A 65 5.43 -8.74 -0.98
C TYR A 65 4.32 -9.56 -1.62
N ARG A 66 4.21 -9.57 -2.95
CA ARG A 66 3.19 -10.40 -3.60
C ARG A 66 3.56 -11.87 -3.43
N LYS A 67 2.86 -12.59 -2.55
CA LYS A 67 2.97 -14.06 -2.51
C LYS A 67 2.59 -14.58 -3.90
N LYS A 68 3.48 -15.36 -4.53
CA LYS A 68 3.13 -16.12 -5.74
C LYS A 68 1.97 -17.04 -5.37
N ARG A 69 0.87 -16.89 -6.09
CA ARG A 69 -0.36 -17.64 -5.89
C ARG A 69 -0.30 -18.95 -6.66
#